data_AF-A0A524P5I5-F1
#
_entry.id   AF-A0A524P5I5-F1
#
_cell.length_a   1.000
_cell.length_b   1.000
_cell.length_c   1.000
_cell.angle_alpha   90.00
_cell.angle_beta   90.00
_cell.angle_gamma   90.00
#
_symmetry.space_group_name_H-M   'P 1'
#
loop_
_entity.id
_entity.type
_entity.pdbx_description
1 polymer ?
#
loop_
_entity_poly.entity_id
_entity_poly.type
_entity_poly.pdbx_seq_one_letter_code
_entity_poly.pdbx_strand_id
1 'polypeptide(L)'
;MVDTTEAVIDSIVTRTLHVDYIYFDLIFLTICIIVLMKKRYWIPIIWGIIGWLVYLFVDYYLWYTVMESRTYEGSIPPSIFFQWFCFSPGFAQFSYVAVMFEKRSWAQIWKWTVFFFVGWILIGLASQWIPFNDEILRVSRNMHANNQRLTFTIMTIGNVVIASILCFTKKWKWEHMFYLLIVGTLVELNLELSLSVSGIRLEQGTWSWELFIVNTLIEFNMGIVLMFLLWVLAVCGPRRFFQPTLRWRDFPHIKTDFNWIYSMCQVHGVGSSETATETHTATGLTGTEYLKSLHQDARNWHRYPEQAILQDISYFTGTYSDSHCKFIPVIKDETDK
;
A
#
# COMPACT_ATOMS: atom_id res chain seq x y z
N MET A 1 20.13 -14.09 -41.46
CA MET A 1 19.83 -12.68 -41.12
C MET A 1 18.42 -12.69 -40.58
N VAL A 2 18.28 -12.71 -39.26
CA VAL A 2 16.96 -12.57 -38.62
C VAL A 2 16.52 -11.15 -38.89
N ASP A 3 15.30 -11.01 -39.40
CA ASP A 3 14.75 -9.77 -39.91
C ASP A 3 14.73 -8.72 -38.79
N THR A 4 15.66 -7.77 -38.85
CA THR A 4 15.77 -6.71 -37.85
C THR A 4 14.56 -5.77 -37.90
N THR A 5 13.74 -5.82 -38.96
CA THR A 5 12.52 -5.02 -39.05
C THR A 5 11.36 -5.59 -38.23
N GLU A 6 11.22 -6.91 -38.12
CA GLU A 6 10.21 -7.53 -37.23
C GLU A 6 10.54 -7.27 -35.75
N ALA A 7 11.81 -7.44 -35.35
CA ALA A 7 12.24 -7.21 -33.98
C ALA A 7 12.12 -5.73 -33.52
N VAL A 8 12.19 -4.79 -34.46
CA VAL A 8 12.03 -3.35 -34.17
C VAL A 8 10.55 -3.01 -33.92
N ILE A 9 9.61 -3.62 -34.67
CA ILE A 9 8.17 -3.41 -34.47
C ILE A 9 7.71 -4.00 -33.13
N ASP A 10 8.20 -5.18 -32.74
CA ASP A 10 7.88 -5.82 -31.44
C ASP A 10 8.33 -5.04 -30.19
N SER A 11 9.11 -3.98 -30.38
CA SER A 11 9.67 -3.16 -29.30
C SER A 11 8.94 -1.84 -29.07
N ILE A 12 8.08 -1.44 -29.99
CA ILE A 12 7.31 -0.21 -29.85
C ILE A 12 6.08 -0.53 -29.01
N VAL A 13 5.73 0.42 -28.15
CA VAL A 13 4.67 0.26 -27.17
C VAL A 13 3.75 1.45 -27.32
N THR A 14 2.70 1.27 -28.11
CA THR A 14 1.74 2.31 -28.46
C THR A 14 0.45 2.18 -27.63
N ARG A 15 -0.20 3.33 -27.41
CA ARG A 15 -1.56 3.44 -26.89
C ARG A 15 -2.32 4.42 -27.78
N THR A 16 -3.46 4.00 -28.29
CA THR A 16 -4.40 4.84 -29.05
C THR A 16 -5.70 4.90 -28.28
N LEU A 17 -6.07 6.09 -27.81
CA LEU A 17 -7.24 6.27 -26.94
C LEU A 17 -8.03 7.51 -27.34
N HIS A 18 -9.35 7.44 -27.16
CA HIS A 18 -10.22 8.59 -27.28
C HIS A 18 -10.09 9.50 -26.06
N VAL A 19 -10.32 10.80 -26.25
CA VAL A 19 -10.36 11.77 -25.14
C VAL A 19 -11.38 11.35 -24.07
N ASP A 20 -12.46 10.67 -24.46
CA ASP A 20 -13.48 10.13 -23.54
C ASP A 20 -12.92 9.22 -22.45
N TYR A 21 -11.87 8.44 -22.77
CA TYR A 21 -11.19 7.62 -21.78
C TYR A 21 -10.64 8.45 -20.63
N ILE A 22 -10.09 9.64 -20.93
CA ILE A 22 -9.55 10.57 -19.92
C ILE A 22 -10.67 11.03 -18.98
N TYR A 23 -11.85 11.36 -19.52
CA TYR A 23 -12.96 11.82 -18.70
C TYR A 23 -13.48 10.74 -17.76
N PHE A 24 -13.73 9.53 -18.27
CA PHE A 24 -14.17 8.41 -17.45
C PHE A 24 -13.14 8.03 -16.40
N ASP A 25 -11.85 8.06 -16.76
CA ASP A 25 -10.77 7.77 -15.83
C ASP A 25 -10.66 8.82 -14.70
N LEU A 26 -10.79 10.12 -15.03
CA LEU A 26 -10.82 11.18 -14.01
C LEU A 26 -12.01 11.04 -13.04
N ILE A 27 -13.18 10.62 -13.53
CA ILE A 27 -14.35 10.33 -12.68
C ILE A 27 -14.03 9.16 -11.74
N PHE A 28 -13.49 8.07 -12.26
CA PHE A 28 -13.11 6.91 -11.45
C PHE A 28 -12.03 7.26 -10.41
N LEU A 29 -10.98 7.98 -10.78
CA LEU A 29 -9.94 8.43 -9.86
C LEU A 29 -10.52 9.31 -8.75
N THR A 30 -11.46 10.20 -9.09
CA THR A 30 -12.17 11.01 -8.11
C THR A 30 -12.95 10.13 -7.12
N ILE A 31 -13.64 9.11 -7.62
CA ILE A 31 -14.35 8.12 -6.77
C ILE A 31 -13.35 7.37 -5.89
N CYS A 32 -12.22 6.89 -6.44
CA CYS A 32 -11.15 6.22 -5.70
C CYS A 32 -10.63 7.08 -4.55
N ILE A 33 -10.31 8.35 -4.83
CA ILE A 33 -9.81 9.31 -3.83
C ILE A 33 -10.87 9.53 -2.74
N ILE A 34 -12.14 9.76 -3.11
CA ILE A 34 -13.23 9.94 -2.15
C ILE A 34 -13.41 8.69 -1.27
N VAL A 35 -13.35 7.49 -1.84
CA VAL A 35 -13.45 6.22 -1.10
C VAL A 35 -12.28 6.08 -0.13
N LEU A 36 -11.05 6.38 -0.56
CA LEU A 36 -9.87 6.36 0.30
C LEU A 36 -9.99 7.38 1.44
N MET A 37 -10.44 8.60 1.16
CA MET A 37 -10.66 9.65 2.16
C MET A 37 -11.74 9.26 3.17
N LYS A 38 -12.88 8.73 2.70
CA LYS A 38 -13.99 8.26 3.57
C LYS A 38 -13.54 7.12 4.49
N LYS A 39 -12.68 6.23 4.00
CA LYS A 39 -12.08 5.16 4.81
C LYS A 39 -10.86 5.62 5.63
N ARG A 40 -10.48 6.90 5.53
CA ARG A 40 -9.32 7.51 6.19
C ARG A 40 -7.97 6.86 5.84
N TYR A 41 -7.85 6.38 4.60
CA TYR A 41 -6.64 5.74 4.07
C TYR A 41 -5.64 6.78 3.59
N TRP A 42 -5.17 7.61 4.52
CA TRP A 42 -4.25 8.70 4.23
C TRP A 42 -2.88 8.21 3.74
N ILE A 43 -2.37 7.11 4.28
CA ILE A 43 -1.08 6.56 3.84
C ILE A 43 -1.15 6.11 2.37
N PRO A 44 -2.15 5.33 1.93
CA PRO A 44 -2.36 5.06 0.51
C PRO A 44 -2.47 6.31 -0.36
N ILE A 45 -3.19 7.35 0.07
CA ILE A 45 -3.32 8.60 -0.69
C ILE A 45 -1.94 9.27 -0.88
N ILE A 46 -1.14 9.34 0.19
CA ILE A 46 0.21 9.93 0.14
C ILE A 46 1.11 9.12 -0.78
N TRP A 47 1.06 7.79 -0.69
CA TRP A 47 1.80 6.91 -1.60
C TRP A 47 1.36 7.06 -3.05
N GLY A 48 0.06 7.25 -3.31
CA GLY A 48 -0.45 7.59 -4.63
C GLY A 48 0.13 8.90 -5.16
N ILE A 49 0.20 9.96 -4.33
CA ILE A 49 0.81 11.24 -4.74
C ILE A 49 2.30 11.07 -5.03
N ILE A 50 3.03 10.30 -4.22
CA ILE A 50 4.43 9.99 -4.47
C ILE A 50 4.57 9.22 -5.80
N GLY A 51 3.72 8.23 -6.05
CA GLY A 51 3.68 7.47 -7.30
C GLY A 51 3.47 8.35 -8.52
N TRP A 52 2.51 9.29 -8.43
CA TRP A 52 2.30 10.30 -9.47
C TRP A 52 3.55 11.13 -9.74
N LEU A 53 4.24 11.62 -8.71
CA LEU A 53 5.47 12.40 -8.88
C LEU A 53 6.60 11.59 -9.51
N VAL A 54 6.76 10.32 -9.11
CA VAL A 54 7.74 9.42 -9.71
C VAL A 54 7.44 9.20 -11.19
N TYR A 55 6.17 8.94 -11.52
CA TYR A 55 5.74 8.76 -12.91
C TYR A 55 5.96 10.03 -13.72
N LEU A 56 5.60 11.19 -13.19
CA LEU A 56 5.81 12.47 -13.87
C LEU A 56 7.30 12.71 -14.14
N PHE A 57 8.16 12.42 -13.16
CA PHE A 57 9.61 12.53 -13.34
C PHE A 57 10.13 11.61 -14.46
N VAL A 58 9.72 10.35 -14.46
CA VAL A 58 10.23 9.34 -15.40
C VAL A 58 9.60 9.48 -16.79
N ASP A 59 8.28 9.59 -16.88
CA ASP A 59 7.57 9.61 -18.17
C ASP A 59 7.72 10.95 -18.89
N TYR A 60 7.54 12.07 -18.19
CA TYR A 60 7.52 13.39 -18.83
C TYR A 60 8.91 14.02 -18.91
N TYR A 61 9.63 14.09 -17.79
CA TYR A 61 10.93 14.75 -17.79
C TYR A 61 12.03 13.86 -18.39
N LEU A 62 12.13 12.60 -17.95
CA LEU A 62 13.19 11.72 -18.43
C LEU A 62 12.90 11.20 -19.86
N TRP A 63 11.78 10.51 -20.08
CA TRP A 63 11.53 9.82 -21.35
C TRP A 63 11.03 10.72 -22.47
N TYR A 64 10.09 11.61 -22.18
CA TYR A 64 9.55 12.52 -23.21
C TYR A 64 10.50 13.70 -23.50
N THR A 65 11.01 14.38 -22.47
CA THR A 65 11.78 15.63 -22.67
C THR A 65 13.28 15.40 -22.90
N VAL A 66 13.94 14.50 -22.13
CA VAL A 66 15.40 14.33 -22.19
C VAL A 66 15.82 13.23 -23.16
N MET A 67 15.18 12.07 -23.10
CA MET A 67 15.55 10.91 -23.93
C MET A 67 14.82 10.85 -25.26
N GLU A 68 13.74 11.63 -25.43
CA GLU A 68 12.87 11.64 -26.62
C GLU A 68 12.42 10.22 -27.05
N SER A 69 12.36 9.28 -26.10
CA SER A 69 12.02 7.88 -26.36
C SER A 69 10.51 7.63 -26.39
N ARG A 70 9.73 8.66 -26.02
CA ARG A 70 8.28 8.69 -26.07
C ARG A 70 7.81 9.81 -26.97
N THR A 71 6.86 9.51 -27.85
CA THR A 71 6.20 10.51 -28.71
C THR A 71 4.72 10.60 -28.35
N TYR A 72 4.14 11.77 -28.60
CA TYR A 72 2.74 12.06 -28.33
C TYR A 72 2.16 12.87 -29.48
N GLU A 73 1.00 12.44 -29.97
CA GLU A 73 0.21 13.07 -31.02
C GLU A 73 -1.23 13.23 -30.49
N GLY A 74 -1.74 14.46 -30.45
CA GLY A 74 -3.08 14.72 -29.92
C GLY A 74 -3.42 16.20 -29.84
N SER A 75 -4.70 16.49 -29.62
CA SER A 75 -5.26 17.85 -29.52
C SER A 75 -4.90 18.55 -28.20
N ILE A 76 -4.69 17.79 -27.12
CA ILE A 76 -4.38 18.31 -25.79
C ILE A 76 -2.88 18.66 -25.73
N PRO A 77 -2.48 19.81 -25.14
CA PRO A 77 -1.07 20.15 -24.94
C PRO A 77 -0.33 19.03 -24.17
N PRO A 78 0.89 18.63 -24.59
CA PRO A 78 1.62 17.53 -23.96
C PRO A 78 1.80 17.71 -22.45
N SER A 79 2.13 18.93 -22.01
CA SER A 79 2.34 19.23 -20.59
C SER A 79 1.13 18.94 -19.71
N ILE A 80 -0.09 19.08 -20.23
CA ILE A 80 -1.35 18.77 -19.55
C ILE A 80 -1.66 17.29 -19.66
N PHE A 81 -1.53 16.72 -20.86
CA PHE A 81 -1.76 15.29 -21.10
C PHE A 81 -0.91 14.43 -20.16
N PHE A 82 0.38 14.75 -20.03
CA PHE A 82 1.28 14.01 -19.15
C PHE A 82 0.96 14.15 -17.66
N GLN A 83 0.27 15.20 -17.21
CA GLN A 83 -0.21 15.26 -15.83
C GLN A 83 -1.20 14.12 -15.57
N TRP A 84 -2.22 13.99 -16.42
CA TRP A 84 -3.21 12.91 -16.30
C TRP A 84 -2.56 11.54 -16.55
N PHE A 85 -1.79 11.41 -17.63
CA PHE A 85 -1.18 10.14 -18.03
C PHE A 85 -0.28 9.56 -16.93
N CYS A 86 0.41 10.42 -16.16
CA CYS A 86 1.21 9.99 -15.02
C CYS A 86 0.36 9.85 -13.75
N PHE A 87 -0.64 10.72 -13.55
CA PHE A 87 -1.47 10.70 -12.35
C PHE A 87 -2.32 9.45 -12.27
N SER A 88 -2.94 9.01 -13.37
CA SER A 88 -3.85 7.87 -13.36
C SER A 88 -3.20 6.58 -12.86
N PRO A 89 -2.24 5.97 -13.58
CA PRO A 89 -1.55 4.79 -13.09
C PRO A 89 -0.67 5.12 -11.86
N GLY A 90 0.03 6.25 -11.85
CA GLY A 90 0.93 6.60 -10.74
C GLY A 90 0.20 6.71 -9.39
N PHE A 91 -0.96 7.35 -9.35
CA PHE A 91 -1.77 7.43 -8.13
C PHE A 91 -2.45 6.09 -7.81
N ALA A 92 -3.15 5.50 -8.78
CA ALA A 92 -3.96 4.31 -8.56
C ALA A 92 -3.11 3.09 -8.14
N GLN A 93 -2.03 2.82 -8.87
CA GLN A 93 -1.17 1.66 -8.63
C GLN A 93 -0.46 1.78 -7.28
N PHE A 94 0.13 2.94 -6.97
CA PHE A 94 0.84 3.12 -5.70
C PHE A 94 -0.12 3.14 -4.50
N SER A 95 -1.31 3.72 -4.65
CA SER A 95 -2.35 3.65 -3.61
C SER A 95 -2.78 2.21 -3.37
N TYR A 96 -3.01 1.44 -4.44
CA TYR A 96 -3.36 0.02 -4.34
C TYR A 96 -2.26 -0.79 -3.64
N VAL A 97 -1.00 -0.61 -4.02
CA VAL A 97 0.15 -1.28 -3.41
C VAL A 97 0.25 -0.96 -1.93
N ALA A 98 0.12 0.31 -1.55
CA ALA A 98 0.10 0.74 -0.16
C ALA A 98 -1.05 0.08 0.63
N VAL A 99 -2.25 -0.04 0.02
CA VAL A 99 -3.37 -0.78 0.62
C VAL A 99 -3.02 -2.25 0.85
N MET A 100 -2.25 -2.87 -0.06
CA MET A 100 -1.83 -4.28 0.02
C MET A 100 -0.64 -4.52 0.95
N PHE A 101 0.16 -3.50 1.26
CA PHE A 101 1.22 -3.59 2.27
C PHE A 101 0.70 -3.53 3.69
N GLU A 102 -0.48 -2.92 3.91
CA GLU A 102 -1.15 -2.97 5.19
C GLU A 102 -1.68 -4.38 5.50
N LYS A 103 -1.52 -4.83 6.75
CA LYS A 103 -2.06 -6.11 7.19
C LYS A 103 -3.59 -6.07 7.14
N ARG A 104 -4.19 -6.85 6.24
CA ARG A 104 -5.65 -6.89 6.02
C ARG A 104 -6.17 -8.31 5.94
N SER A 105 -7.46 -8.47 6.21
CA SER A 105 -8.17 -9.73 5.95
C SER A 105 -8.25 -10.00 4.46
N TRP A 106 -8.23 -11.27 4.06
CA TRP A 106 -8.33 -11.68 2.65
C TRP A 106 -9.56 -11.10 1.93
N ALA A 107 -10.71 -11.02 2.61
CA ALA A 107 -11.93 -10.41 2.06
C ALA A 107 -11.76 -8.91 1.72
N GLN A 108 -10.93 -8.17 2.44
CA GLN A 108 -10.67 -6.76 2.14
C GLN A 108 -9.72 -6.61 0.95
N ILE A 109 -8.72 -7.49 0.85
CA ILE A 109 -7.80 -7.56 -0.30
C ILE A 109 -8.63 -7.75 -1.57
N TRP A 110 -9.50 -8.77 -1.59
CA TRP A 110 -10.38 -9.02 -2.74
C TRP A 110 -11.28 -7.86 -3.10
N LYS A 111 -11.91 -7.21 -2.11
CA LYS A 111 -12.76 -6.04 -2.37
C LYS A 111 -11.99 -4.93 -3.08
N TRP A 112 -10.74 -4.69 -2.69
CA TRP A 112 -9.89 -3.69 -3.34
C TRP A 112 -9.43 -4.15 -4.72
N THR A 113 -8.96 -5.38 -4.87
CA THR A 113 -8.57 -5.93 -6.18
C THR A 113 -9.72 -5.87 -7.17
N VAL A 114 -10.91 -6.32 -6.80
CA VAL A 114 -12.10 -6.25 -7.66
C VAL A 114 -12.49 -4.82 -7.97
N PHE A 115 -12.47 -3.92 -6.97
CA PHE A 115 -12.79 -2.50 -7.18
C PHE A 115 -11.87 -1.85 -8.23
N PHE A 116 -10.55 -2.09 -8.15
CA PHE A 116 -9.60 -1.54 -9.10
C PHE A 116 -9.68 -2.20 -10.49
N PHE A 117 -9.82 -3.53 -10.55
CA PHE A 117 -9.92 -4.25 -11.82
C PHE A 117 -11.19 -3.92 -12.58
N VAL A 118 -12.33 -4.02 -11.91
CA VAL A 118 -13.62 -3.72 -12.52
C VAL A 118 -13.69 -2.24 -12.87
N GLY A 119 -13.19 -1.35 -12.02
CA GLY A 119 -13.16 0.09 -12.28
C GLY A 119 -12.47 0.44 -13.59
N TRP A 120 -11.22 0.03 -13.77
CA TRP A 120 -10.45 0.34 -14.98
C TRP A 120 -10.97 -0.36 -16.23
N ILE A 121 -11.39 -1.62 -16.14
CA ILE A 121 -12.03 -2.30 -17.28
C ILE A 121 -13.30 -1.57 -17.70
N LEU A 122 -14.13 -1.15 -16.74
CA LEU A 122 -15.36 -0.40 -17.03
C LEU A 122 -15.10 0.94 -17.69
N ILE A 123 -14.05 1.67 -17.29
CA ILE A 123 -13.65 2.93 -17.95
C ILE A 123 -13.29 2.67 -19.41
N GLY A 124 -12.46 1.66 -19.66
CA GLY A 124 -12.06 1.26 -21.00
C GLY A 124 -13.27 0.93 -21.88
N LEU A 125 -14.19 0.11 -21.39
CA LEU A 125 -15.41 -0.25 -22.12
C LEU A 125 -16.38 0.93 -22.28
N ALA A 126 -16.57 1.75 -21.23
CA ALA A 126 -17.44 2.92 -21.28
C ALA A 126 -16.96 3.93 -22.33
N SER A 127 -15.64 4.13 -22.44
CA SER A 127 -15.05 5.02 -23.43
C SER A 127 -15.29 4.58 -24.88
N GLN A 128 -15.55 3.30 -25.12
CA GLN A 128 -15.91 2.80 -26.46
C GLN A 128 -17.41 2.92 -26.76
N TRP A 129 -18.26 2.82 -25.73
CA TRP A 129 -19.71 2.74 -25.92
C TRP A 129 -20.40 4.10 -25.85
N ILE A 130 -19.78 5.08 -25.19
CA ILE A 130 -20.34 6.40 -24.95
C ILE A 130 -19.39 7.45 -25.57
N PRO A 131 -19.60 7.83 -26.83
CA PRO A 131 -18.79 8.85 -27.48
C PRO A 131 -19.27 10.25 -27.06
N PHE A 132 -18.45 10.99 -26.33
CA PHE A 132 -18.64 12.41 -26.10
C PHE A 132 -17.69 13.26 -26.95
N ASN A 133 -16.48 12.76 -27.19
CA ASN A 133 -15.43 13.39 -27.97
C ASN A 133 -14.62 12.35 -28.76
N ASP A 134 -14.79 12.36 -30.08
CA ASP A 134 -14.17 11.42 -31.01
C ASP A 134 -12.68 11.73 -31.29
N GLU A 135 -12.10 12.75 -30.69
CA GLU A 135 -10.67 13.05 -30.83
C GLU A 135 -9.81 11.88 -30.34
N ILE A 136 -8.84 11.49 -31.17
CA ILE A 136 -7.92 10.38 -30.91
C ILE A 136 -6.59 10.95 -30.46
N LEU A 137 -6.09 10.40 -29.36
CA LEU A 137 -4.77 10.65 -28.81
C LEU A 137 -3.91 9.40 -29.01
N ARG A 138 -2.67 9.61 -29.44
CA ARG A 138 -1.70 8.54 -29.64
C ARG A 138 -0.43 8.85 -28.86
N VAL A 139 0.00 7.90 -28.05
CA VAL A 139 1.27 7.94 -27.36
C VAL A 139 2.02 6.65 -27.64
N SER A 140 3.28 6.74 -28.03
CA SER A 140 4.12 5.56 -28.26
C SER A 140 5.45 5.71 -27.57
N ARG A 141 6.02 4.58 -27.14
CA ARG A 141 7.33 4.50 -26.52
C ARG A 141 8.16 3.45 -27.24
N ASN A 142 9.38 3.79 -27.62
CA ASN A 142 10.34 2.82 -28.13
C ASN A 142 11.07 2.17 -26.95
N MET A 143 10.79 0.89 -26.69
CA MET A 143 11.39 0.16 -25.56
C MET A 143 12.77 -0.41 -25.87
N HIS A 144 13.15 -0.47 -27.15
CA HIS A 144 14.50 -0.88 -27.55
C HIS A 144 15.50 0.28 -27.41
N ALA A 145 15.02 1.52 -27.56
CA ALA A 145 15.84 2.72 -27.35
C ALA A 145 16.52 2.67 -25.97
N ASN A 146 17.84 2.81 -25.95
CA ASN A 146 18.68 2.81 -24.76
C ASN A 146 18.59 1.53 -23.89
N ASN A 147 18.26 0.37 -24.47
CA ASN A 147 18.17 -0.92 -23.75
C ASN A 147 17.18 -0.91 -22.56
N GLN A 148 16.10 -0.11 -22.61
CA GLN A 148 15.16 0.04 -21.51
C GLN A 148 14.56 -1.29 -21.03
N ARG A 149 14.16 -2.19 -21.95
CA ARG A 149 13.67 -3.53 -21.57
C ARG A 149 14.69 -4.33 -20.76
N LEU A 150 15.96 -4.27 -21.16
CA LEU A 150 17.03 -4.94 -20.43
C LEU A 150 17.21 -4.34 -19.04
N THR A 151 17.14 -3.00 -18.92
CA THR A 151 17.20 -2.30 -17.62
C THR A 151 16.08 -2.75 -16.68
N PHE A 152 14.83 -2.77 -17.13
CA PHE A 152 13.69 -3.22 -16.30
C PHE A 152 13.82 -4.69 -15.90
N THR A 153 14.29 -5.54 -16.81
CA THR A 153 14.54 -6.95 -16.53
C THR A 153 15.62 -7.13 -15.46
N ILE A 154 16.75 -6.44 -15.58
CA ILE A 154 17.84 -6.48 -14.59
C ILE A 154 17.37 -5.96 -13.24
N MET A 155 16.58 -4.87 -13.20
CA MET A 155 16.02 -4.33 -11.96
C MET A 155 15.05 -5.33 -11.29
N THR A 156 14.25 -6.05 -12.07
CA THR A 156 13.36 -7.12 -11.57
C THR A 156 14.15 -8.27 -10.99
N ILE A 157 15.17 -8.77 -11.71
CA ILE A 157 16.08 -9.79 -11.19
C ILE A 157 16.74 -9.30 -9.90
N GLY A 158 17.21 -8.06 -9.85
CA GLY A 158 17.76 -7.43 -8.65
C GLY A 158 16.80 -7.45 -7.46
N ASN A 159 15.51 -7.12 -7.66
CA ASN A 159 14.50 -7.19 -6.60
C ASN A 159 14.28 -8.62 -6.10
N VAL A 160 14.20 -9.60 -7.02
CA VAL A 160 14.06 -11.02 -6.67
C VAL A 160 15.28 -11.53 -5.89
N VAL A 161 16.49 -11.12 -6.29
CA VAL A 161 17.73 -11.46 -5.58
C VAL A 161 17.74 -10.86 -4.18
N ILE A 162 17.38 -9.58 -4.01
CA ILE A 162 17.26 -8.93 -2.70
C ILE A 162 16.27 -9.69 -1.81
N ALA A 163 15.08 -10.00 -2.33
CA ALA A 163 14.08 -10.75 -1.58
C ALA A 163 14.55 -12.17 -1.22
N SER A 164 15.25 -12.84 -2.13
CA SER A 164 15.84 -14.17 -1.91
C SER A 164 16.89 -14.13 -0.79
N ILE A 165 17.77 -13.13 -0.78
CA ILE A 165 18.76 -12.93 0.30
C ILE A 165 18.05 -12.72 1.65
N LEU A 166 16.96 -11.94 1.68
CA LEU A 166 16.16 -11.74 2.90
C LEU A 166 15.49 -13.04 3.39
N CYS A 167 15.09 -13.92 2.47
CA CYS A 167 14.55 -15.24 2.80
C CYS A 167 15.65 -16.18 3.32
N PHE A 168 16.80 -16.26 2.65
CA PHE A 168 17.93 -17.10 3.07
C PHE A 168 18.52 -16.68 4.41
N THR A 169 18.54 -15.38 4.70
CA THR A 169 18.97 -14.84 6.02
C THR A 169 17.93 -15.03 7.12
N LYS A 170 16.83 -15.75 6.85
CA LYS A 170 15.69 -16.01 7.76
C LYS A 170 15.03 -14.73 8.31
N LYS A 171 15.27 -13.58 7.68
CA LYS A 171 14.56 -12.34 8.03
C LYS A 171 13.13 -12.39 7.52
N TRP A 172 12.92 -12.95 6.33
CA TRP A 172 11.62 -13.13 5.70
C TRP A 172 11.29 -14.60 5.46
N LYS A 173 10.00 -14.89 5.33
CA LYS A 173 9.50 -16.16 4.79
C LYS A 173 9.31 -16.02 3.28
N TRP A 174 9.46 -17.13 2.56
CA TRP A 174 9.17 -17.21 1.12
C TRP A 174 7.76 -16.75 0.75
N GLU A 175 6.78 -17.00 1.64
CA GLU A 175 5.40 -16.52 1.53
C GLU A 175 5.31 -15.00 1.30
N HIS A 176 6.14 -14.21 1.99
CA HIS A 176 6.15 -12.76 1.84
C HIS A 176 6.73 -12.32 0.48
N MET A 177 7.76 -13.01 0.01
CA MET A 177 8.33 -12.74 -1.32
C MET A 177 7.29 -13.01 -2.42
N PHE A 178 6.65 -14.18 -2.38
CA PHE A 178 5.63 -14.53 -3.37
C PHE A 178 4.43 -13.58 -3.30
N TYR A 179 4.00 -13.21 -2.09
CA TYR A 179 2.93 -12.22 -1.93
C TYR A 179 3.27 -10.89 -2.63
N LEU A 180 4.47 -10.35 -2.42
CA LEU A 180 4.88 -9.10 -3.05
C LEU A 180 4.93 -9.20 -4.57
N LEU A 181 5.49 -10.28 -5.11
CA LEU A 181 5.54 -10.50 -6.57
C LEU A 181 4.15 -10.67 -7.17
N ILE A 182 3.23 -11.34 -6.47
CA ILE A 182 1.83 -11.44 -6.89
C ILE A 182 1.17 -10.06 -6.89
N VAL A 183 1.38 -9.26 -5.84
CA VAL A 183 0.83 -7.89 -5.77
C VAL A 183 1.33 -7.04 -6.93
N GLY A 184 2.64 -7.04 -7.20
CA GLY A 184 3.20 -6.30 -8.33
C GLY A 184 2.67 -6.80 -9.68
N THR A 185 2.55 -8.11 -9.85
CA THR A 185 1.94 -8.71 -11.04
C THR A 185 0.48 -8.28 -11.21
N LEU A 186 -0.32 -8.27 -10.13
CA LEU A 186 -1.73 -7.86 -10.18
C LEU A 186 -1.91 -6.39 -10.56
N VAL A 187 -1.00 -5.53 -10.12
CA VAL A 187 -1.02 -4.10 -10.46
C VAL A 187 -0.89 -3.90 -11.97
N GLU A 188 0.11 -4.55 -12.56
CA GLU A 188 0.40 -4.38 -13.98
C GLU A 188 -0.56 -5.18 -14.85
N LEU A 189 -0.97 -6.36 -14.39
CA LEU A 189 -2.05 -7.12 -15.01
C LEU A 189 -3.32 -6.28 -15.12
N ASN A 190 -3.69 -5.52 -14.10
CA ASN A 190 -4.87 -4.66 -14.16
C ASN A 190 -4.75 -3.63 -15.29
N LEU A 191 -3.60 -2.94 -15.36
CA LEU A 191 -3.36 -1.93 -16.37
C LEU A 191 -3.39 -2.55 -17.77
N GLU A 192 -2.55 -3.55 -18.03
CA GLU A 192 -2.45 -4.18 -19.35
C GLU A 192 -3.75 -4.87 -19.76
N LEU A 193 -4.47 -5.52 -18.83
CA LEU A 193 -5.76 -6.13 -19.12
C LEU A 193 -6.81 -5.09 -19.49
N SER A 194 -6.92 -4.00 -18.73
CA SER A 194 -7.89 -2.94 -19.02
C SER A 194 -7.65 -2.31 -20.40
N LEU A 195 -6.39 -1.99 -20.72
CA LEU A 195 -6.01 -1.39 -22.01
C LEU A 195 -6.19 -2.38 -23.18
N SER A 196 -5.95 -3.67 -22.96
CA SER A 196 -6.07 -4.67 -24.02
C SER A 196 -7.54 -5.02 -24.30
N VAL A 197 -8.36 -5.18 -23.25
CA VAL A 197 -9.81 -5.42 -23.38
C VAL A 197 -10.49 -4.22 -24.05
N SER A 198 -10.07 -3.00 -23.74
CA SER A 198 -10.60 -1.78 -24.37
C SER A 198 -9.93 -1.43 -25.71
N GLY A 199 -9.11 -2.31 -26.27
CA GLY A 199 -8.48 -2.10 -27.57
C GLY A 199 -7.48 -0.93 -27.64
N ILE A 200 -7.21 -0.24 -26.53
CA ILE A 200 -6.26 0.90 -26.46
C ILE A 200 -4.83 0.41 -26.70
N ARG A 201 -4.55 -0.85 -26.33
CA ARG A 201 -3.24 -1.51 -26.45
C ARG A 201 -3.04 -2.28 -27.77
N LEU A 202 -4.02 -2.27 -28.67
CA LEU A 202 -3.91 -3.00 -29.92
C LEU A 202 -3.06 -2.19 -30.91
N GLU A 203 -1.77 -2.50 -30.98
CA GLU A 203 -0.95 -2.10 -32.11
C GLU A 203 -1.52 -2.78 -33.35
N GLN A 204 -2.27 -2.02 -34.16
CA GLN A 204 -2.79 -2.44 -35.48
C GLN A 204 -3.86 -3.55 -35.44
N GLY A 205 -4.52 -3.77 -34.30
CA GLY A 205 -5.61 -4.74 -34.17
C GLY A 205 -5.18 -6.16 -33.75
N THR A 206 -3.90 -6.37 -33.42
CA THR A 206 -3.39 -7.68 -32.98
C THR A 206 -2.95 -7.68 -31.52
N TRP A 207 -3.26 -8.76 -30.80
CA TRP A 207 -2.80 -8.99 -29.42
C TRP A 207 -1.37 -9.53 -29.43
N SER A 208 -0.44 -8.84 -28.74
CA SER A 208 0.89 -9.38 -28.47
C SER A 208 0.95 -10.02 -27.09
N TRP A 209 0.90 -11.36 -27.05
CA TRP A 209 1.00 -12.13 -25.81
C TRP A 209 2.35 -11.96 -25.11
N GLU A 210 3.43 -11.82 -25.88
CA GLU A 210 4.76 -11.59 -25.33
C GLU A 210 4.81 -10.26 -24.56
N LEU A 211 4.38 -9.17 -25.20
CA LEU A 211 4.35 -7.86 -24.57
C LEU A 211 3.47 -7.84 -23.32
N PHE A 212 2.28 -8.47 -23.40
CA PHE A 212 1.36 -8.56 -22.28
C PHE A 212 1.99 -9.27 -21.07
N ILE A 213 2.62 -10.43 -21.30
CA ILE A 213 3.25 -11.23 -20.24
C ILE A 213 4.46 -10.50 -19.66
N VAL A 214 5.33 -9.95 -20.52
CA VAL A 214 6.53 -9.24 -20.09
C VAL A 214 6.16 -8.02 -19.27
N ASN A 215 5.22 -7.19 -19.73
CA ASN A 215 4.81 -6.02 -18.97
C ASN A 215 4.20 -6.44 -17.63
N THR A 216 3.23 -7.36 -17.66
CA THR A 216 2.54 -7.87 -16.46
C THR A 216 3.51 -8.42 -15.40
N LEU A 217 4.54 -9.16 -15.80
CA LEU A 217 5.45 -9.80 -14.87
C LEU A 217 6.66 -8.94 -14.50
N ILE A 218 7.11 -8.03 -15.35
CA ILE A 218 8.39 -7.31 -15.17
C ILE A 218 8.16 -5.86 -14.75
N GLU A 219 7.30 -5.09 -15.44
CA GLU A 219 7.31 -3.63 -15.32
C GLU A 219 7.09 -3.14 -13.88
N PHE A 220 6.12 -3.69 -13.15
CA PHE A 220 5.89 -3.28 -11.76
C PHE A 220 6.73 -4.07 -10.73
N ASN A 221 7.04 -5.34 -11.02
CA ASN A 221 7.86 -6.16 -10.12
C ASN A 221 9.32 -5.68 -10.04
N MET A 222 9.76 -4.84 -10.98
CA MET A 222 11.07 -4.19 -10.93
C MET A 222 11.28 -3.27 -9.73
N GLY A 223 10.21 -2.90 -9.01
CA GLY A 223 10.27 -1.99 -7.85
C GLY A 223 9.60 -2.49 -6.59
N ILE A 224 8.75 -3.53 -6.64
CA ILE A 224 7.83 -3.86 -5.54
C ILE A 224 8.53 -4.20 -4.21
N VAL A 225 9.67 -4.90 -4.25
CA VAL A 225 10.41 -5.28 -3.03
C VAL A 225 11.07 -4.05 -2.43
N LEU A 226 11.72 -3.22 -3.25
CA LEU A 226 12.29 -1.94 -2.82
C LEU A 226 11.22 -0.99 -2.25
N MET A 227 10.06 -0.91 -2.90
CA MET A 227 8.92 -0.15 -2.39
C MET A 227 8.45 -0.66 -1.03
N PHE A 228 8.38 -1.97 -0.83
CA PHE A 228 8.02 -2.54 0.47
C PHE A 228 9.07 -2.24 1.55
N LEU A 229 10.37 -2.29 1.22
CA LEU A 229 11.43 -1.90 2.15
C LEU A 229 11.33 -0.42 2.53
N LEU A 230 11.06 0.45 1.55
CA LEU A 230 10.83 1.88 1.79
C LEU A 230 9.58 2.11 2.64
N TRP A 231 8.51 1.35 2.40
CA TRP A 231 7.31 1.35 3.22
C TRP A 231 7.59 0.98 4.67
N VAL A 232 8.31 -0.12 4.91
CA VAL A 232 8.70 -0.55 6.26
C VAL A 232 9.53 0.54 6.95
N LEU A 233 10.46 1.18 6.23
CA LEU A 233 11.27 2.27 6.77
C LEU A 233 10.43 3.50 7.14
N ALA A 234 9.56 3.95 6.24
CA ALA A 234 8.78 5.18 6.40
C ALA A 234 7.63 5.05 7.41
N VAL A 235 6.95 3.90 7.41
CA VAL A 235 5.73 3.67 8.20
C VAL A 235 6.02 2.90 9.49
N CYS A 236 6.93 1.93 9.47
CA CYS A 236 7.20 1.01 10.58
C CYS A 236 8.54 1.25 11.30
N GLY A 237 9.37 2.19 10.83
CA GLY A 237 10.70 2.46 11.40
C GLY A 237 10.69 2.98 12.85
N PRO A 238 11.87 2.98 13.53
CA PRO A 238 12.00 3.38 14.94
C PRO A 238 11.61 4.84 15.20
N ARG A 239 11.69 5.69 14.17
CA ARG A 239 11.04 7.00 14.10
C ARG A 239 9.98 6.91 13.01
N ARG A 240 8.75 6.52 13.34
CA ARG A 240 7.64 6.47 12.38
C ARG A 240 7.51 7.84 11.71
N PHE A 241 7.85 7.95 10.42
CA PHE A 241 7.63 9.19 9.66
C PHE A 241 6.13 9.43 9.44
N PHE A 242 5.38 8.33 9.28
CA PHE A 242 3.93 8.33 9.22
C PHE A 242 3.38 7.50 10.39
N GLN A 243 2.69 8.15 11.33
CA GLN A 243 1.93 7.42 12.33
C GLN A 243 0.68 6.83 11.64
N PRO A 244 0.41 5.51 11.74
CA PRO A 244 -0.84 4.93 11.24
C PRO A 244 -2.03 5.63 11.90
N THR A 245 -3.03 5.98 11.08
CA THR A 245 -4.19 6.81 11.43
C THR A 245 -5.23 6.12 12.32
N LEU A 246 -4.83 5.18 13.18
CA LEU A 246 -5.71 4.62 14.18
C LEU A 246 -5.26 5.10 15.55
N ARG A 247 -6.02 6.08 16.06
CA ARG A 247 -5.98 6.52 17.46
C ARG A 247 -7.18 5.90 18.18
N TRP A 248 -7.09 5.68 19.48
CA TRP A 248 -8.15 5.04 20.30
C TRP A 248 -9.55 5.65 20.10
N ARG A 249 -9.62 6.94 19.77
CA ARG A 249 -10.85 7.69 19.43
C ARG A 249 -11.61 7.16 18.21
N ASP A 250 -10.97 6.34 17.37
CA ASP A 250 -11.59 5.72 16.20
C ASP A 250 -12.40 4.45 16.55
N PHE A 251 -12.43 4.04 17.83
CA PHE A 251 -13.19 2.89 18.34
C PHE A 251 -14.08 3.25 19.55
N PRO A 252 -15.21 3.97 19.37
CA PRO A 252 -16.06 4.40 20.49
C PRO A 252 -16.79 3.26 21.23
N HIS A 253 -16.67 2.02 20.77
CA HIS A 253 -17.31 0.82 21.34
C HIS A 253 -16.36 -0.02 22.21
N ILE A 254 -15.05 0.25 22.17
CA ILE A 254 -14.05 -0.41 23.00
C ILE A 254 -14.01 0.35 24.33
N LYS A 255 -14.69 -0.18 25.36
CA LYS A 255 -14.83 0.43 26.70
C LYS A 255 -13.67 0.12 27.65
N THR A 256 -12.51 -0.26 27.14
CA THR A 256 -11.35 -0.61 27.97
C THR A 256 -10.31 0.50 27.92
N ASP A 257 -10.00 1.00 29.13
CA ASP A 257 -9.32 2.27 29.33
C ASP A 257 -7.80 2.09 29.23
N PHE A 258 -7.28 2.20 28.01
CA PHE A 258 -5.86 2.10 27.68
C PHE A 258 -5.01 3.16 28.43
N ASN A 259 -5.65 4.22 28.94
CA ASN A 259 -4.99 5.23 29.78
C ASN A 259 -4.50 4.66 31.11
N TRP A 260 -5.17 3.65 31.68
CA TRP A 260 -4.71 2.98 32.90
C TRP A 260 -3.39 2.25 32.66
N ILE A 261 -3.31 1.48 31.56
CA ILE A 261 -2.10 0.75 31.16
C ILE A 261 -0.95 1.72 30.80
N TYR A 262 -1.25 2.80 30.07
CA TYR A 262 -0.27 3.83 29.74
C TYR A 262 0.22 4.61 30.96
N SER A 263 -0.66 4.89 31.93
CA SER A 263 -0.31 5.56 33.20
C SER A 263 0.60 4.69 34.07
N MET A 264 0.42 3.36 34.08
CA MET A 264 1.34 2.44 34.75
C MET A 264 2.73 2.43 34.14
N CYS A 265 2.82 2.48 32.80
CA CYS A 265 4.11 2.53 32.11
C CYS A 265 4.83 3.88 32.29
N GLN A 266 4.09 4.99 32.44
CA GLN A 266 4.65 6.32 32.72
C GLN A 266 5.13 6.46 34.17
N VAL A 267 4.41 5.89 35.14
CA VAL A 267 4.80 5.90 36.57
C VAL A 267 6.06 5.06 36.81
N HIS A 268 6.32 4.03 36.00
CA HIS A 268 7.59 3.29 36.01
C HIS A 268 8.68 3.87 35.09
N GLY A 269 8.43 5.02 34.44
CA GLY A 269 9.35 5.71 33.54
C GLY A 269 10.18 6.82 34.18
N VAL A 270 10.12 7.02 35.50
CA VAL A 270 11.07 7.90 36.21
C VAL A 270 12.14 7.01 36.85
N GLY A 271 13.23 6.81 36.11
CA GLY A 271 14.27 5.87 36.52
C GLY A 271 15.59 5.98 35.78
N SER A 272 16.05 7.20 35.44
CA SER A 272 17.49 7.49 35.47
C SER A 272 17.75 9.01 35.54
N SER A 273 18.45 9.40 36.60
CA SER A 273 19.00 10.72 36.95
C SER A 273 18.10 11.72 37.74
N GLU A 274 18.39 11.74 39.04
CA GLU A 274 18.53 12.92 39.93
C GLU A 274 17.36 13.85 40.30
N THR A 275 16.12 13.63 39.88
CA THR A 275 15.00 14.56 40.23
C THR A 275 13.82 13.93 40.96
N ALA A 276 14.07 12.92 41.81
CA ALA A 276 13.03 12.33 42.68
C ALA A 276 12.73 13.14 43.96
N THR A 277 13.42 14.26 44.20
CA THR A 277 13.27 15.01 45.45
C THR A 277 12.22 16.12 45.41
N GLU A 278 11.75 16.54 44.23
CA GLU A 278 10.87 17.72 44.12
C GLU A 278 9.38 17.42 43.88
N THR A 279 9.00 16.19 43.51
CA THR A 279 7.59 15.83 43.27
C THR A 279 6.84 15.37 44.53
N HIS A 280 7.49 15.41 45.71
CA HIS A 280 6.86 15.02 46.98
C HIS A 280 6.03 16.13 47.65
N THR A 281 6.01 17.35 47.11
CA THR A 281 5.45 18.53 47.81
C THR A 281 4.11 19.04 47.29
N ALA A 282 3.57 18.54 46.17
CA ALA A 282 2.34 19.09 45.60
C ALA A 282 1.03 18.44 46.09
N THR A 283 1.05 17.19 46.58
CA THR A 283 -0.18 16.47 47.02
C THR A 283 -0.07 15.76 48.36
N GLY A 284 1.13 15.64 48.95
CA GLY A 284 1.34 15.09 50.30
C GLY A 284 0.96 13.62 50.50
N LEU A 285 0.61 12.88 49.44
CA LEU A 285 0.21 11.47 49.51
C LEU A 285 1.37 10.55 49.09
N THR A 286 1.57 9.46 49.82
CA THR A 286 2.49 8.39 49.39
C THR A 286 1.93 7.69 48.14
N GLY A 287 2.79 7.11 47.28
CA GLY A 287 2.36 6.51 46.01
C GLY A 287 1.28 5.42 46.17
N THR A 288 1.26 4.74 47.32
CA THR A 288 0.22 3.78 47.71
C THR A 288 -1.11 4.43 48.10
N GLU A 289 -1.10 5.64 48.67
CA GLU A 289 -2.31 6.39 49.02
C GLU A 289 -2.94 7.05 47.79
N TYR A 290 -2.14 7.49 46.82
CA TYR A 290 -2.62 7.96 45.52
C TYR A 290 -3.29 6.83 44.71
N LEU A 291 -2.71 5.63 44.73
CA LEU A 291 -3.32 4.45 44.10
C LEU A 291 -4.62 4.04 44.80
N LYS A 292 -4.72 4.19 46.12
CA LYS A 292 -5.97 3.95 46.87
C LYS A 292 -7.05 4.98 46.56
N SER A 293 -6.71 6.25 46.31
CA SER A 293 -7.71 7.26 45.92
C SER A 293 -8.26 6.99 44.52
N LEU A 294 -7.38 6.62 43.57
CA LEU A 294 -7.77 6.17 42.23
C LEU A 294 -8.67 4.91 42.27
N HIS A 295 -8.41 4.00 43.21
CA HIS A 295 -9.24 2.81 43.44
C HIS A 295 -10.61 3.16 44.08
N GLN A 296 -10.69 4.23 44.88
CA GLN A 296 -11.93 4.73 45.45
C GLN A 296 -12.83 5.33 44.36
N ASP A 297 -12.24 6.05 43.39
CA ASP A 297 -12.95 6.59 42.23
C ASP A 297 -13.37 5.51 41.22
N ALA A 298 -12.55 4.46 41.05
CA ALA A 298 -12.88 3.32 40.20
C ALA A 298 -14.04 2.45 40.74
N ARG A 299 -14.30 2.47 42.05
CA ARG A 299 -15.45 1.76 42.67
C ARG A 299 -16.81 2.26 42.18
N ASN A 300 -16.89 3.47 41.63
CA ASN A 300 -18.11 4.01 41.03
C ASN A 300 -18.42 3.45 39.62
N TRP A 301 -17.56 2.57 39.07
CA TRP A 301 -17.70 2.04 37.72
C TRP A 301 -18.03 0.53 37.77
N HIS A 302 -19.32 0.21 37.76
CA HIS A 302 -19.91 -1.13 37.92
C HIS A 302 -19.62 -2.18 36.80
N ARG A 303 -18.42 -2.25 36.20
CA ARG A 303 -18.20 -3.15 35.04
C ARG A 303 -16.89 -3.92 34.96
N TYR A 304 -16.18 -4.10 36.07
CA TYR A 304 -15.03 -5.00 36.06
C TYR A 304 -15.10 -6.02 37.22
N PRO A 305 -15.01 -7.34 36.96
CA PRO A 305 -15.01 -8.35 38.01
C PRO A 305 -13.73 -8.24 38.84
N GLU A 306 -13.89 -8.08 40.14
CA GLU A 306 -12.84 -7.85 41.14
C GLU A 306 -11.70 -8.89 41.09
N GLN A 307 -12.02 -10.13 40.73
CA GLN A 307 -11.06 -11.24 40.66
C GLN A 307 -10.05 -11.13 39.50
N ALA A 308 -10.45 -10.55 38.36
CA ALA A 308 -9.54 -10.37 37.21
C ALA A 308 -8.51 -9.26 37.49
N ILE A 309 -8.93 -8.23 38.23
CA ILE A 309 -8.06 -7.12 38.63
C ILE A 309 -6.99 -7.62 39.62
N LEU A 310 -7.38 -8.47 40.59
CA LEU A 310 -6.44 -9.02 41.57
C LEU A 310 -5.41 -9.98 40.93
N GLN A 311 -5.81 -10.73 39.91
CA GLN A 311 -4.88 -11.57 39.13
C GLN A 311 -3.83 -10.72 38.41
N ASP A 312 -4.25 -9.67 37.72
CA ASP A 312 -3.34 -8.78 37.00
C ASP A 312 -2.40 -8.03 37.97
N ILE A 313 -2.91 -7.58 39.13
CA ILE A 313 -2.07 -6.97 40.17
C ILE A 313 -1.01 -7.96 40.66
N SER A 314 -1.38 -9.21 40.95
CA SER A 314 -0.45 -10.21 41.48
C SER A 314 0.63 -10.64 40.48
N TYR A 315 0.33 -10.58 39.17
CA TYR A 315 1.25 -10.84 38.07
C TYR A 315 2.30 -9.73 37.94
N PHE A 316 1.89 -8.47 38.11
CA PHE A 316 2.78 -7.30 38.00
C PHE A 316 3.60 -7.02 39.27
N THR A 317 3.13 -7.42 40.47
CA THR A 317 3.90 -7.28 41.71
C THR A 317 4.92 -8.40 41.95
N GLY A 318 5.05 -9.35 41.02
CA GLY A 318 6.06 -10.42 41.08
C GLY A 318 5.82 -11.46 42.18
N THR A 319 4.59 -11.60 42.67
CA THR A 319 4.25 -12.49 43.79
C THR A 319 3.73 -13.87 43.38
N TYR A 320 3.80 -14.24 42.08
CA TYR A 320 3.31 -15.55 41.60
C TYR A 320 4.47 -16.50 41.27
N SER A 321 4.50 -17.65 41.96
CA SER A 321 5.53 -18.70 41.84
C SER A 321 5.26 -19.65 40.67
N ASP A 322 6.27 -19.80 39.79
CA ASP A 322 6.32 -20.62 38.57
C ASP A 322 6.18 -22.14 38.82
N SER A 323 4.97 -22.68 38.91
CA SER A 323 4.80 -24.15 38.92
C SER A 323 3.74 -24.75 38.00
N HIS A 324 2.94 -23.95 37.28
CA HIS A 324 1.89 -24.52 36.42
C HIS A 324 1.66 -23.75 35.11
N CYS A 325 2.55 -23.94 34.13
CA CYS A 325 2.27 -23.65 32.73
C CYS A 325 2.46 -24.92 31.88
N LYS A 326 1.43 -25.77 31.85
CA LYS A 326 1.27 -26.76 30.77
C LYS A 326 0.58 -26.06 29.58
N PHE A 327 1.23 -26.12 28.42
CA PHE A 327 0.65 -25.80 27.12
C PHE A 327 -0.64 -26.62 26.89
N ILE A 328 -1.72 -25.94 26.51
CA ILE A 328 -2.88 -26.57 25.85
C ILE A 328 -3.15 -25.78 24.57
N PRO A 329 -3.08 -26.40 23.39
CA PRO A 329 -3.49 -25.76 22.14
C PRO A 329 -5.02 -25.86 22.02
N VAL A 330 -5.70 -24.73 21.81
CA VAL A 330 -7.12 -24.75 21.43
C VAL A 330 -7.21 -24.62 19.92
N ILE A 331 -7.24 -25.77 19.26
CA ILE A 331 -8.03 -25.98 18.06
C ILE A 331 -9.46 -26.22 18.57
N LYS A 332 -10.43 -25.44 18.09
CA LYS A 332 -11.84 -25.84 18.16
C LYS A 332 -12.38 -25.89 16.74
N ASP A 333 -12.69 -27.12 16.34
CA ASP A 333 -13.61 -27.44 15.27
C ASP A 333 -14.95 -26.77 15.51
N GLU A 334 -15.52 -26.16 14.47
CA GLU A 334 -16.94 -25.90 14.35
C GLU A 334 -17.57 -27.07 13.57
N THR A 335 -18.30 -27.92 14.26
CA THR A 335 -19.36 -28.74 13.69
C THR A 335 -20.68 -28.48 14.42
N ASP A 336 -21.74 -28.50 13.61
CA ASP A 336 -23.15 -28.72 13.94
C ASP A 336 -23.94 -27.62 14.67
N LYS A 337 -24.72 -26.87 13.88
CA LYS A 337 -26.19 -26.77 14.02
C LYS A 337 -26.88 -26.64 12.68
#